data_AF-A0A3R7VXA8-F1
#
_entry.id   AF-A0A3R7VXA8-F1
#
_cell.length_a   1.000
_cell.length_b   1.000
_cell.length_c   1.000
_cell.angle_alpha   90.00
_cell.angle_beta   90.00
_cell.angle_gamma   90.00
#
_symmetry.space_group_name_H-M   'P 1'
#
loop_
_entity.id
_entity.type
_entity.pdbx_description
1 polymer ?
#
loop_
_entity_poly.entity_id
_entity_poly.type
_entity_poly.pdbx_seq_one_letter_code
_entity_poly.pdbx_strand_id
1 'polypeptide(L)'
;MFEFIKKLFGQKKEEPESLTLDFSQLGEWCKEESEKELEELRPLIKDIYTEIETILNDLDRDREQLLDAEPVETADKRMEKVGDSNRDNIVDNLKMVREKISIPKTISLQGSYSFYVDTKATMNTFL
;
A
#
# COMPACT_ATOMS: atom_id res chain seq x y z
N MET A 1 55.35 -29.37 -45.09
CA MET A 1 53.97 -29.85 -44.79
C MET A 1 53.65 -29.72 -43.30
N PHE A 2 54.50 -30.23 -42.40
CA PHE A 2 54.32 -30.08 -40.94
C PHE A 2 54.30 -28.63 -40.43
N GLU A 3 55.13 -27.74 -40.98
CA GLU A 3 55.16 -26.32 -40.59
C GLU A 3 53.87 -25.55 -40.96
N PHE A 4 53.23 -25.92 -42.08
CA PHE A 4 51.99 -25.28 -42.52
C PHE A 4 50.80 -25.65 -41.61
N ILE A 5 50.74 -26.92 -41.17
CA ILE A 5 49.73 -27.40 -40.22
C ILE A 5 49.94 -26.77 -38.84
N LYS A 6 51.20 -26.63 -38.38
CA LYS A 6 51.53 -25.87 -37.15
C LYS A 6 51.10 -24.41 -37.23
N LYS A 7 51.18 -23.77 -38.39
CA LYS A 7 50.76 -22.37 -38.57
C LYS A 7 49.24 -22.20 -38.59
N LEU A 8 48.50 -23.21 -39.05
CA LEU A 8 47.03 -23.22 -39.08
C LEU A 8 46.39 -23.58 -37.73
N PHE A 9 47.03 -24.44 -36.94
CA PHE A 9 46.44 -25.02 -35.71
C PHE A 9 47.28 -24.80 -34.44
N GLY A 10 48.49 -24.22 -34.54
CA GLY A 10 49.44 -24.12 -33.44
C GLY A 10 49.34 -22.83 -32.61
N GLN A 11 48.50 -21.88 -32.98
CA GLN A 11 48.12 -20.80 -32.07
C GLN A 11 46.86 -21.25 -31.33
N LYS A 12 47.06 -21.84 -30.14
CA LYS A 12 46.01 -21.86 -29.14
C LYS A 12 45.58 -20.41 -28.96
N LYS A 13 44.41 -20.05 -29.48
CA LYS A 13 43.75 -18.82 -29.08
C LYS A 13 43.73 -18.86 -27.56
N GLU A 14 44.28 -17.85 -26.90
CA GLU A 14 44.07 -17.67 -25.47
C GLU A 14 42.58 -17.89 -25.23
N GLU A 15 42.25 -18.87 -24.39
CA GLU A 15 40.86 -19.06 -24.00
C GLU A 15 40.37 -17.69 -23.53
N PRO A 16 39.23 -17.20 -24.05
CA PRO A 16 38.72 -15.91 -23.60
C PRO A 16 38.67 -15.97 -22.08
N GLU A 17 39.26 -14.96 -21.42
CA GLU A 17 39.28 -14.89 -19.96
C GLU A 17 37.89 -15.26 -19.44
N SER A 18 37.81 -16.27 -18.58
CA SER A 18 36.53 -16.70 -18.06
C SER A 18 35.89 -15.51 -17.36
N LEU A 19 34.78 -15.03 -17.92
CA LEU A 19 33.93 -14.03 -17.27
C LEU A 19 33.29 -14.67 -16.05
N THR A 20 34.00 -14.62 -14.92
CA THR A 20 33.46 -14.97 -13.62
C THR A 20 32.65 -13.78 -13.12
N LEU A 21 31.32 -13.92 -13.17
CA LEU A 21 30.42 -12.99 -12.47
C LEU A 21 30.60 -13.21 -10.97
N ASP A 22 31.17 -12.22 -10.30
CA ASP A 22 31.30 -12.22 -8.85
C ASP A 22 29.97 -11.80 -8.22
N PHE A 23 29.23 -12.81 -7.75
CA PHE A 23 27.95 -12.61 -7.08
C PHE A 23 28.10 -12.25 -5.60
N SER A 24 29.32 -12.16 -5.05
CA SER A 24 29.53 -11.83 -3.64
C SER A 24 28.93 -10.48 -3.26
N GLN A 25 28.88 -9.54 -4.21
CA GLN A 25 28.34 -8.19 -4.03
C GLN A 25 26.86 -8.06 -4.43
N LEU A 26 26.26 -9.08 -5.07
CA LEU A 26 24.89 -8.98 -5.58
C LEU A 26 23.87 -8.70 -4.48
N GLY A 27 24.03 -9.32 -3.31
CA GLY A 27 23.13 -9.11 -2.17
C GLY A 27 23.17 -7.68 -1.63
N GLU A 28 24.35 -7.08 -1.57
CA GLU A 28 24.53 -5.70 -1.12
C GLU A 28 23.99 -4.72 -2.16
N TRP A 29 24.30 -4.94 -3.44
CA TRP A 29 23.75 -4.14 -4.54
C TRP A 29 22.21 -4.17 -4.57
N CYS A 30 21.59 -5.35 -4.47
CA CYS A 30 20.13 -5.48 -4.42
C CYS A 30 19.54 -4.72 -3.23
N LYS A 31 20.20 -4.77 -2.07
CA LYS A 31 19.74 -4.06 -0.87
C LYS A 31 19.81 -2.55 -1.08
N GLU A 32 20.95 -2.03 -1.55
CA GLU A 32 21.13 -0.60 -1.81
C GLU A 32 20.11 -0.08 -2.82
N GLU A 33 19.91 -0.79 -3.92
CA GLU A 33 18.97 -0.38 -4.95
C GLU A 33 17.52 -0.42 -4.44
N SER A 34 17.15 -1.46 -3.68
CA SER A 34 15.82 -1.53 -3.06
C SER A 34 15.57 -0.42 -2.03
N GLU A 35 16.59 0.00 -1.29
CA GLU A 35 16.46 1.08 -0.31
C GLU A 35 16.29 2.43 -1.00
N LYS A 36 16.99 2.66 -2.12
CA LYS A 36 16.80 3.88 -2.94
C LYS A 36 15.37 3.98 -3.47
N GLU A 37 14.87 2.91 -4.08
CA GLU A 37 13.48 2.87 -4.56
C GLU A 37 12.49 3.10 -3.42
N LEU A 38 12.73 2.50 -2.25
CA LEU A 38 11.88 2.72 -1.07
C LEU A 38 11.92 4.18 -0.59
N GLU A 39 13.08 4.82 -0.55
CA GLU A 39 13.19 6.23 -0.16
C GLU A 39 12.43 7.16 -1.12
N GLU A 40 12.39 6.85 -2.42
CA GLU A 40 11.57 7.59 -3.39
C GLU A 40 10.06 7.37 -3.16
N LEU A 41 9.65 6.16 -2.76
CA LEU A 41 8.26 5.82 -2.49
C LEU A 41 7.75 6.30 -1.13
N ARG A 42 8.63 6.42 -0.13
CA ARG A 42 8.26 6.85 1.24
C ARG A 42 7.40 8.11 1.30
N PRO A 43 7.73 9.23 0.62
CA PRO A 43 6.87 10.42 0.64
C PRO A 43 5.50 10.14 0.03
N LEU A 44 5.41 9.38 -1.07
CA LEU A 44 4.14 9.05 -1.71
C LEU A 44 3.24 8.20 -0.80
N ILE A 45 3.82 7.20 -0.13
CA ILE A 45 3.10 6.36 0.83
C ILE A 45 2.62 7.22 2.01
N LYS A 46 3.46 8.14 2.49
CA LYS A 46 3.11 9.06 3.57
C LYS A 46 1.93 9.96 3.20
N ASP A 47 1.93 10.49 1.98
CA ASP A 47 0.86 11.36 1.50
C ASP A 47 -0.46 10.59 1.42
N ILE A 48 -0.44 9.36 0.90
CA ILE A 48 -1.61 8.46 0.88
C ILE A 48 -2.10 8.16 2.30
N TYR A 49 -1.21 7.85 3.23
CA TYR A 49 -1.60 7.62 4.63
C TYR A 49 -2.22 8.86 5.27
N THR A 50 -1.70 10.04 4.95
CA THR A 50 -2.25 11.32 5.42
C THR A 50 -3.65 11.57 4.84
N GLU A 51 -3.86 11.25 3.56
CA GLU A 51 -5.17 11.34 2.91
C GLU A 51 -6.18 10.40 3.56
N ILE A 52 -5.80 9.13 3.79
CA ILE A 52 -6.66 8.15 4.48
C ILE A 52 -7.01 8.64 5.88
N GLU A 53 -6.03 9.13 6.66
CA GLU A 53 -6.28 9.66 8.01
C GLU A 53 -7.24 10.86 7.97
N THR A 54 -7.09 11.75 6.98
CA THR A 54 -7.98 12.90 6.81
C THR A 54 -9.42 12.44 6.56
N ILE A 55 -9.61 11.49 5.65
CA ILE A 55 -10.93 10.92 5.36
C ILE A 55 -11.52 10.25 6.60
N LEU A 56 -10.74 9.47 7.35
CA LEU A 56 -11.21 8.82 8.57
C LEU A 56 -11.66 9.85 9.62
N ASN A 57 -10.94 10.96 9.77
CA ASN A 57 -11.33 12.04 10.65
C ASN A 57 -12.59 12.79 10.17
N ASP A 58 -12.76 12.95 8.85
CA ASP A 58 -14.00 13.48 8.28
C ASP A 58 -15.19 12.54 8.58
N LEU A 59 -15.02 11.21 8.49
CA LEU A 59 -16.06 10.26 8.88
C LEU A 59 -16.43 10.37 10.37
N ASP A 60 -15.43 10.58 11.24
CA ASP A 60 -15.67 10.80 12.67
C ASP A 60 -16.49 12.08 12.90
N ARG A 61 -16.16 13.17 12.21
CA ARG A 61 -16.92 14.43 12.28
C ARG A 61 -18.33 14.28 11.74
N ASP A 62 -18.50 13.65 10.59
CA ASP A 62 -19.81 13.48 9.95
C ASP A 62 -20.72 12.60 10.83
N ARG A 63 -20.15 11.60 11.52
CA ARG A 63 -20.87 10.82 12.54
C ARG A 63 -21.35 11.68 13.70
N GLU A 64 -20.50 12.56 14.24
CA GLU A 64 -20.88 13.48 15.32
C GLU A 64 -22.00 14.42 14.87
N GLN A 65 -21.90 15.00 13.66
CA GLN A 65 -22.94 15.85 13.10
C GLN A 65 -24.28 15.12 12.92
N LEU A 66 -24.25 13.84 12.53
CA LEU A 66 -25.46 13.03 12.44
C LEU A 66 -26.10 12.81 13.82
N LEU A 67 -25.29 12.53 14.85
CA LEU A 67 -25.77 12.34 16.23
C LEU A 67 -26.40 13.59 16.81
N ASP A 68 -25.86 14.76 16.47
CA ASP A 68 -26.34 16.07 16.92
C ASP A 68 -27.53 16.60 16.09
N ALA A 69 -27.89 15.91 15.00
CA ALA A 69 -28.96 16.36 14.12
C ALA A 69 -30.35 16.19 14.76
N GLU A 70 -31.10 17.29 14.81
CA GLU A 70 -32.49 17.29 15.27
C GLU A 70 -33.48 17.08 14.11
N PRO A 71 -34.66 16.48 14.38
CA PRO A 71 -35.74 16.42 13.41
C PRO A 71 -36.17 17.81 12.94
N VAL A 72 -36.54 17.93 11.66
CA VAL A 72 -37.13 19.17 11.14
C VAL A 72 -38.48 19.45 11.82
N GLU A 73 -38.80 20.73 12.07
CA GLU A 73 -39.98 21.15 12.83
C GLU A 73 -41.33 20.61 12.29
N THR A 74 -41.37 20.24 11.01
CA THR A 74 -42.57 19.70 10.35
C THR A 74 -42.66 18.17 10.36
N ALA A 75 -41.70 17.48 10.99
CA ALA A 75 -41.69 16.02 11.03
C ALA A 75 -42.85 15.49 11.90
N ASP A 76 -43.56 14.48 11.38
CA ASP A 76 -44.48 13.73 12.22
C ASP A 76 -43.73 12.65 13.02
N LYS A 77 -44.38 12.09 14.05
CA LYS A 77 -43.77 11.06 14.92
C LYS A 77 -43.27 9.81 14.18
N ARG A 78 -43.88 9.49 13.03
CA ARG A 78 -43.45 8.34 12.22
C ARG A 78 -42.18 8.70 11.45
N MET A 79 -42.10 9.91 10.91
CA MET A 79 -40.91 10.43 10.24
C MET A 79 -39.74 10.55 11.20
N GLU A 80 -39.94 11.06 12.41
CA GLU A 80 -38.92 11.11 13.46
C GLU A 80 -38.34 9.72 13.72
N LYS A 81 -39.19 8.73 14.00
CA LYS A 81 -38.76 7.36 14.28
C LYS A 81 -37.98 6.71 13.13
N VAL A 82 -38.40 6.95 11.89
CA VAL A 82 -37.68 6.44 10.70
C VAL A 82 -36.34 7.16 10.54
N GLY A 83 -36.31 8.47 10.77
CA GLY A 83 -35.09 9.28 10.77
C GLY A 83 -34.08 8.80 11.79
N ASP A 84 -34.50 8.62 13.05
CA ASP A 84 -33.67 8.10 14.14
C ASP A 84 -33.09 6.72 13.79
N SER A 85 -33.93 5.78 13.34
CA SER A 85 -33.46 4.44 12.97
C SER A 85 -32.45 4.47 11.82
N ASN A 86 -32.63 5.35 10.84
CA ASN A 86 -31.69 5.50 9.74
C ASN A 86 -30.38 6.16 10.19
N ARG A 87 -30.46 7.20 11.03
CA ARG A 87 -29.30 7.85 11.64
C ARG A 87 -28.47 6.83 12.39
N ASP A 88 -29.08 6.05 13.28
CA ASP A 88 -28.39 5.08 14.12
C ASP A 88 -27.67 4.02 13.25
N ASN A 89 -28.34 3.50 12.22
CA ASN A 89 -27.73 2.57 11.26
C ASN A 89 -26.53 3.17 10.52
N ILE A 90 -26.62 4.43 10.08
CA ILE A 90 -25.51 5.11 9.38
C ILE A 90 -24.36 5.35 10.35
N VAL A 91 -24.65 5.84 11.56
CA VAL A 91 -23.66 6.08 12.62
C VAL A 91 -22.88 4.81 12.94
N ASP A 92 -23.58 3.67 13.09
CA ASP A 92 -22.95 2.38 13.34
C ASP A 92 -22.07 1.92 12.19
N ASN A 93 -22.51 2.12 10.94
CA ASN A 93 -21.70 1.80 9.75
C ASN A 93 -20.44 2.65 9.67
N LEU A 94 -20.54 3.97 9.90
CA LEU A 94 -19.40 4.88 9.92
C LEU A 94 -18.38 4.49 10.99
N LYS A 95 -18.87 4.16 12.19
CA LYS A 95 -18.03 3.64 13.28
C LYS A 95 -17.32 2.36 12.87
N MET A 96 -18.02 1.40 12.25
CA MET A 96 -17.43 0.13 11.83
C MET A 96 -16.33 0.32 10.78
N VAL A 97 -16.53 1.21 9.80
CA VAL A 97 -15.50 1.53 8.80
C VAL A 97 -14.27 2.12 9.49
N ARG A 98 -14.47 3.09 10.39
CA ARG A 98 -13.38 3.73 11.14
C ARG A 98 -12.55 2.75 11.98
N GLU A 99 -13.21 1.81 12.66
CA GLU A 99 -12.56 0.83 13.53
C GLU A 99 -11.75 -0.22 12.75
N LYS A 100 -12.17 -0.57 11.54
CA LYS A 100 -11.51 -1.60 10.74
C LYS A 100 -10.31 -1.11 9.92
N ILE A 101 -10.16 0.20 9.72
CA ILE A 101 -9.02 0.77 9.00
C ILE A 101 -8.01 1.31 10.00
N SER A 102 -6.84 0.67 10.05
CA SER A 102 -5.73 1.07 10.92
C SER A 102 -4.47 1.34 10.09
N ILE A 103 -4.09 2.60 10.01
CA ILE A 103 -2.95 3.04 9.20
C ILE A 103 -1.64 2.58 9.87
N PRO A 104 -0.71 1.95 9.13
CA PRO A 104 0.58 1.55 9.67
C PRO A 104 1.38 2.72 10.23
N LYS A 105 1.99 2.52 11.41
CA LYS A 105 2.82 3.55 12.07
C LYS A 105 4.18 3.75 11.41
N THR A 106 4.64 2.77 10.63
CA THR A 106 5.93 2.81 9.93
C THR A 106 5.71 2.61 8.44
N ILE A 107 6.48 3.34 7.65
CA ILE A 107 6.46 3.19 6.19
C ILE A 107 7.50 2.15 5.81
N SER A 108 7.00 1.02 5.33
CA SER A 108 7.81 -0.06 4.77
C SER A 108 7.05 -0.66 3.60
N LEU A 109 7.76 -1.10 2.55
CA LEU A 109 7.11 -1.66 1.37
C LEU A 109 6.17 -2.82 1.74
N GLN A 110 6.66 -3.75 2.57
CA GLN A 110 5.87 -4.89 3.02
C GLN A 110 4.65 -4.47 3.84
N GLY A 111 4.83 -3.57 4.82
CA GLY A 111 3.73 -3.10 5.66
C GLY A 111 2.66 -2.35 4.86
N SER A 112 3.07 -1.54 3.90
CA SER A 112 2.16 -0.80 3.03
C SER A 112 1.40 -1.69 2.07
N TYR A 113 2.05 -2.72 1.52
CA TYR A 113 1.39 -3.72 0.69
C TYR A 113 0.38 -4.55 1.50
N SER A 114 0.76 -5.04 2.68
CA SER A 114 -0.14 -5.77 3.57
C SER A 114 -1.37 -4.93 3.94
N PHE A 115 -1.15 -3.67 4.32
CA PHE A 115 -2.23 -2.74 4.61
C PHE A 115 -3.19 -2.57 3.42
N TYR A 116 -2.68 -2.43 2.20
CA TYR A 116 -3.52 -2.36 1.00
C TYR A 116 -4.37 -3.62 0.82
N VAL A 117 -3.76 -4.80 0.91
CA VAL A 117 -4.47 -6.09 0.74
C VAL A 117 -5.56 -6.24 1.80
N ASP A 118 -5.23 -6.00 3.06
CA ASP A 118 -6.15 -6.18 4.19
C ASP A 118 -7.30 -5.16 4.13
N THR A 119 -6.98 -3.90 3.82
CA THR A 119 -7.98 -2.84 3.70
C THR A 119 -8.90 -3.10 2.52
N LYS A 120 -8.36 -3.51 1.37
CA LYS A 120 -9.16 -3.86 0.19
C LYS A 120 -10.11 -5.03 0.48
N ALA A 121 -9.62 -6.08 1.12
CA ALA A 121 -10.45 -7.21 1.53
C ALA A 121 -11.55 -6.77 2.49
N THR A 122 -11.21 -5.92 3.45
CA THR A 122 -12.16 -5.34 4.42
C THR A 122 -13.24 -4.51 3.73
N MET A 123 -12.87 -3.63 2.80
CA MET A 123 -13.81 -2.78 2.06
C MET A 123 -14.80 -3.59 1.22
N ASN A 124 -14.39 -4.73 0.67
CA ASN A 124 -15.29 -5.65 -0.02
C ASN A 124 -16.34 -6.31 0.89
N THR A 125 -16.21 -6.22 2.22
CA THR A 125 -17.25 -6.70 3.15
C THR A 125 -18.35 -5.67 3.40
N PHE A 126 -18.13 -4.41 3.01
CA PHE A 126 -19.07 -3.31 3.17
C PHE A 126 -19.84 -2.99 1.87
N LEU A 127 -19.36 -3.47 0.72
CA LEU A 127 -19.96 -3.34 -0.61
C LEU A 127 -20.72 -4.61 -1.00
#